data_AF-A0A8C5G0I4-F1
#
_entry.id   AF-A0A8C5G0I4-F1
#
_cell.length_a   1.000
_cell.length_b   1.000
_cell.length_c   1.000
_cell.angle_alpha   90.00
_cell.angle_beta   90.00
_cell.angle_gamma   90.00
#
_symmetry.space_group_name_H-M   'P 1'
#
loop_
_entity.id
_entity.type
_entity.pdbx_description
1 polymer ?
#
loop_
_entity_poly.entity_id
_entity_poly.type
_entity_poly.pdbx_seq_one_letter_code
_entity_poly.pdbx_strand_id
1 'polypeptide(L)'
;MAPGPPVSTFVLLYLVVSFLEPEVIGSPDPIFCSPGADVVLPCHLDPELDVRDLTVEWSRTDRSTRPQYVHIYRNRREVSTISRTRLFVEQLGHGNISLKVLNVSAEDGGAYRCFIPKLRSRTLSHLLTNQHLLIIKIHPSNCQIQKNCFEPGVTARSRVTVVVVSLLVVFAVVGLFVAFCVFKSRPENKGDGHAHNRPLKLTLRDTLQLTLRDTLQLTLQPIDEQHQCGQFRDQPAGGAVL
;
A
#
# COMPACT_ATOMS: atom_id res chain seq x y z
N MET A 1 -15.98 -2.10 41.49
CA MET A 1 -15.95 -1.63 40.08
C MET A 1 -14.71 -2.21 39.44
N ALA A 2 -14.86 -3.12 38.47
CA ALA A 2 -13.74 -3.54 37.64
C ALA A 2 -13.30 -2.34 36.78
N PRO A 3 -12.00 -2.04 36.68
CA PRO A 3 -11.53 -1.01 35.75
C PRO A 3 -11.93 -1.44 34.33
N GLY A 4 -12.67 -0.59 33.63
CA GLY A 4 -12.99 -0.84 32.22
C GLY A 4 -11.71 -0.97 31.40
N PRO A 5 -11.73 -1.72 30.27
CA PRO A 5 -10.56 -1.88 29.43
C PRO A 5 -9.97 -0.51 29.07
N PRO A 6 -8.64 -0.30 29.22
CA PRO A 6 -8.03 1.01 29.07
C PRO A 6 -8.25 1.52 27.64
N VAL A 7 -8.41 2.83 27.46
CA VAL A 7 -8.59 3.49 26.14
C VAL A 7 -7.54 3.03 25.11
N SER A 8 -6.35 2.67 25.58
CA SER A 8 -5.26 2.08 24.80
C SER A 8 -5.63 0.78 24.05
N THR A 9 -6.47 -0.10 24.62
CA THR A 9 -6.86 -1.36 23.95
C THR A 9 -7.85 -1.13 22.81
N PHE A 10 -8.77 -0.17 22.95
CA PHE A 10 -9.70 0.18 21.87
C PHE A 10 -8.99 0.84 20.69
N VAL A 11 -7.97 1.64 20.98
CA VAL A 11 -7.11 2.28 19.97
C VAL A 11 -6.30 1.24 19.22
N LEU A 12 -5.64 0.33 19.94
CA LEU A 12 -4.87 -0.75 19.31
C LEU A 12 -5.77 -1.62 18.44
N LEU A 13 -6.97 -1.95 18.94
CA LEU A 13 -7.96 -2.70 18.17
C LEU A 13 -8.41 -1.95 16.91
N TYR A 14 -8.67 -0.64 17.00
CA TYR A 14 -9.02 0.17 15.83
C TYR A 14 -7.89 0.20 14.79
N LEU A 15 -6.64 0.44 15.22
CA LEU A 15 -5.47 0.42 14.35
C LEU A 15 -5.31 -0.94 13.66
N VAL A 16 -5.45 -2.04 14.41
CA VAL A 16 -5.39 -3.40 13.88
C VAL A 16 -6.51 -3.63 12.85
N VAL A 17 -7.74 -3.20 13.13
CA VAL A 17 -8.88 -3.34 12.21
C VAL A 17 -8.67 -2.54 10.93
N SER A 18 -8.13 -1.31 11.00
CA SER A 18 -7.85 -0.50 9.81
C SER A 18 -6.75 -1.08 8.92
N PHE A 19 -5.80 -1.83 9.48
CA PHE A 19 -4.76 -2.53 8.72
C PHE A 19 -5.21 -3.86 8.12
N LEU A 20 -6.29 -4.45 8.63
CA LEU A 20 -6.77 -5.77 8.23
C LEU A 20 -7.76 -5.75 7.06
N GLU A 21 -8.12 -4.58 6.53
CA GLU A 21 -9.01 -4.51 5.37
C GLU A 21 -8.27 -4.98 4.09
N PRO A 22 -8.67 -6.12 3.51
CA PRO A 22 -7.99 -6.69 2.36
C PRO A 22 -8.31 -5.88 1.10
N GLU A 23 -7.26 -5.48 0.39
CA GLU A 23 -7.35 -4.79 -0.89
C GLU A 23 -6.82 -5.68 -2.00
N VAL A 24 -7.37 -5.53 -3.20
CA VAL A 24 -6.90 -6.25 -4.39
C VAL A 24 -5.91 -5.35 -5.13
N ILE A 25 -4.68 -5.83 -5.28
CA ILE A 25 -3.56 -5.10 -5.88
C ILE A 25 -3.22 -5.73 -7.23
N GLY A 26 -3.27 -4.92 -8.29
CA GLY A 26 -2.77 -5.27 -9.64
C GLY A 26 -1.42 -4.63 -9.97
N SER A 27 -0.87 -4.93 -11.15
CA SER A 27 0.30 -4.19 -11.67
C SER A 27 -0.08 -2.73 -11.95
N PRO A 28 0.63 -1.74 -11.39
CA PRO A 28 0.48 -0.35 -11.80
C PRO A 28 1.10 -0.09 -13.18
N ASP A 29 2.06 -0.92 -13.57
CA ASP A 29 2.84 -0.80 -14.78
C ASP A 29 2.25 -1.60 -15.94
N PRO A 30 2.35 -1.08 -17.18
CA PRO A 30 1.94 -1.80 -18.38
C PRO A 30 2.87 -3.01 -18.65
N ILE A 31 2.28 -4.08 -19.16
CA ILE A 31 2.97 -5.31 -19.53
C ILE A 31 3.12 -5.35 -21.05
N PHE A 32 4.35 -5.45 -21.52
CA PHE A 32 4.66 -5.52 -22.95
C PHE A 32 4.90 -6.96 -23.35
N CYS A 33 4.19 -7.46 -24.37
CA CYS A 33 4.29 -8.85 -24.80
C CYS A 33 4.31 -9.01 -26.31
N SER A 34 5.09 -9.99 -26.77
CA SER A 34 5.09 -10.43 -28.17
C SER A 34 3.87 -11.30 -28.48
N PRO A 35 3.32 -11.20 -29.70
CA PRO A 35 2.37 -12.19 -30.20
C PRO A 35 2.95 -13.61 -30.09
N GLY A 36 2.15 -14.57 -29.66
CA GLY A 36 2.56 -15.96 -29.45
C GLY A 36 3.08 -16.28 -28.04
N ALA A 37 3.43 -15.27 -27.24
CA ALA A 37 3.95 -15.48 -25.89
C ALA A 37 2.83 -15.79 -24.87
N ASP A 38 3.21 -16.46 -23.78
CA ASP A 38 2.36 -16.54 -22.58
C ASP A 38 2.65 -15.34 -21.67
N VAL A 39 1.60 -14.76 -21.07
CA VAL A 39 1.71 -13.64 -20.12
C VAL A 39 0.99 -13.95 -18.82
N VAL A 40 1.53 -13.44 -17.71
CA VAL A 40 0.86 -13.43 -16.41
C VAL A 40 0.47 -12.01 -16.06
N LEU A 41 -0.81 -11.81 -15.78
CA LEU A 41 -1.38 -10.58 -15.25
C LEU A 41 -1.37 -10.67 -13.72
N PRO A 42 -0.43 -10.00 -13.03
CA PRO A 42 -0.28 -10.14 -11.60
C PRO A 42 -1.42 -9.45 -10.87
N CYS A 43 -2.13 -10.18 -10.02
CA CYS A 43 -3.12 -9.60 -9.12
C CYS A 43 -3.18 -10.42 -7.83
N HIS A 44 -3.11 -9.77 -6.69
CA HIS A 44 -3.08 -10.42 -5.37
C HIS A 44 -3.82 -9.61 -4.32
N LEU A 45 -4.06 -10.19 -3.15
CA LEU A 45 -4.62 -9.48 -2.00
C LEU A 45 -3.53 -9.07 -1.02
N ASP A 46 -3.69 -7.87 -0.46
CA ASP A 46 -2.87 -7.37 0.64
C ASP A 46 -3.77 -6.78 1.75
N PRO A 47 -3.69 -7.28 3.00
CA PRO A 47 -2.93 -8.47 3.40
C PRO A 47 -3.42 -9.77 2.73
N GLU A 48 -2.58 -10.82 2.75
CA GLU A 48 -2.93 -12.14 2.22
C GLU A 48 -4.23 -12.67 2.86
N LEU A 49 -5.12 -13.21 2.03
CA LEU A 49 -6.41 -13.75 2.44
C LEU A 49 -6.73 -14.99 1.60
N ASP A 50 -7.22 -16.06 2.23
CA ASP A 50 -7.73 -17.22 1.51
C ASP A 50 -9.02 -16.86 0.77
N VAL A 51 -8.97 -16.90 -0.55
CA VAL A 51 -10.11 -16.57 -1.43
C VAL A 51 -10.67 -17.78 -2.18
N ARG A 52 -10.30 -19.01 -1.81
CA ARG A 52 -10.77 -20.24 -2.49
C ARG A 52 -12.28 -20.40 -2.52
N ASP A 53 -12.98 -19.85 -1.54
CA ASP A 53 -14.44 -19.89 -1.43
C ASP A 53 -15.11 -18.55 -1.83
N LEU A 54 -14.35 -17.63 -2.43
CA LEU A 54 -14.86 -16.36 -2.97
C LEU A 54 -14.99 -16.41 -4.50
N THR A 55 -15.72 -15.45 -5.06
CA THR A 55 -15.78 -15.24 -6.50
C THR A 55 -14.62 -14.36 -6.94
N VAL A 56 -13.86 -14.80 -7.93
CA VAL A 56 -12.81 -14.01 -8.59
C VAL A 56 -13.26 -13.74 -10.02
N GLU A 57 -13.23 -12.47 -10.43
CA GLU A 57 -13.67 -12.01 -11.73
C GLU A 57 -12.53 -11.28 -12.44
N TRP A 58 -12.23 -11.73 -13.65
CA TRP A 58 -11.39 -11.02 -14.60
C TRP A 58 -12.25 -10.52 -15.75
N SER A 59 -12.13 -9.23 -16.06
CA SER A 59 -12.90 -8.58 -17.11
C SER A 59 -12.06 -7.60 -17.92
N ARG A 60 -12.44 -7.39 -19.18
CA ARG A 60 -11.91 -6.31 -20.01
C ARG A 60 -12.75 -5.05 -19.82
N THR A 61 -12.07 -3.91 -19.79
CA THR A 61 -12.70 -2.59 -19.56
C THR A 61 -12.41 -1.60 -20.69
N ASP A 62 -11.65 -1.99 -21.71
CA ASP A 62 -11.22 -1.13 -22.82
C ASP A 62 -12.24 -1.04 -23.97
N ARG A 63 -13.13 -2.02 -24.11
CA ARG A 63 -14.01 -2.18 -25.28
C ARG A 63 -15.46 -1.74 -25.07
N SER A 64 -15.92 -1.61 -23.83
CA SER A 64 -17.33 -1.35 -23.52
C SER A 64 -17.47 -0.61 -22.19
N THR A 65 -18.59 0.10 -22.03
CA THR A 65 -19.00 0.69 -20.75
C THR A 65 -19.34 -0.38 -19.71
N ARG A 66 -19.61 -1.62 -20.13
CA ARG A 66 -19.82 -2.77 -19.23
C ARG A 66 -18.58 -3.68 -19.21
N PRO A 67 -18.20 -4.23 -18.04
CA PRO A 67 -17.11 -5.20 -17.95
C PRO A 67 -17.41 -6.44 -18.81
N GLN A 68 -16.48 -6.82 -19.69
CA GLN A 68 -16.58 -8.05 -20.47
C GLN A 68 -15.79 -9.15 -19.76
N TYR A 69 -16.47 -10.11 -19.14
CA TYR A 69 -15.80 -11.18 -18.39
C TYR A 69 -14.98 -12.08 -19.31
N VAL A 70 -13.70 -12.26 -18.97
CA VAL A 70 -12.77 -13.14 -19.69
C VAL A 70 -12.52 -14.42 -18.92
N HIS A 71 -12.55 -14.36 -17.59
CA HIS A 71 -12.38 -15.51 -16.71
C HIS A 71 -13.10 -15.28 -15.38
N ILE A 72 -13.84 -16.28 -14.91
CA ILE A 72 -14.55 -16.25 -13.63
C ILE A 72 -14.23 -17.53 -12.87
N TYR A 73 -13.83 -17.41 -11.61
CA TYR A 73 -13.79 -18.51 -10.67
C TYR A 73 -14.90 -18.34 -9.64
N ARG A 74 -15.76 -19.34 -9.51
CA ARG A 74 -16.88 -19.34 -8.55
C ARG A 74 -17.25 -20.76 -8.18
N ASN A 75 -17.55 -21.00 -6.89
CA ASN A 75 -17.95 -22.32 -6.38
C ASN A 75 -16.93 -23.41 -6.76
N ARG A 76 -15.63 -23.10 -6.67
CA ARG A 76 -14.51 -24.00 -7.01
C ARG A 76 -14.52 -24.50 -8.45
N ARG A 77 -15.09 -23.72 -9.37
CA ARG A 77 -15.10 -23.98 -10.81
C ARG A 77 -14.63 -22.76 -11.57
N GLU A 78 -13.81 -22.98 -12.59
CA GLU A 78 -13.38 -21.96 -13.55
C GLU A 78 -14.33 -21.94 -14.75
N VAL A 79 -14.72 -20.74 -15.16
CA VAL A 79 -15.46 -20.45 -16.38
C VAL A 79 -14.68 -19.42 -17.16
N SER A 80 -14.01 -19.86 -18.22
CA SER A 80 -13.24 -18.99 -19.11
C SER A 80 -14.03 -18.69 -20.38
N THR A 81 -14.31 -17.42 -20.66
CA THR A 81 -14.85 -17.00 -21.97
C THR A 81 -13.77 -17.12 -23.05
N ILE A 82 -12.52 -16.88 -22.67
CA ILE A 82 -11.35 -17.08 -23.52
C ILE A 82 -10.66 -18.37 -23.08
N SER A 83 -10.71 -19.40 -23.92
CA SER A 83 -10.14 -20.74 -23.65
C SER A 83 -8.64 -20.75 -23.34
N ARG A 84 -7.94 -19.66 -23.64
CA ARG A 84 -6.51 -19.44 -23.42
C ARG A 84 -6.19 -18.84 -22.06
N THR A 85 -7.13 -18.77 -21.11
CA THR A 85 -6.90 -18.16 -19.79
C THR A 85 -6.91 -19.20 -18.66
N ARG A 86 -6.04 -19.01 -17.65
CA ARG A 86 -5.91 -19.88 -16.47
C ARG A 86 -5.69 -19.04 -15.21
N LEU A 87 -6.33 -19.40 -14.10
CA LEU A 87 -5.97 -18.88 -12.78
C LEU A 87 -4.94 -19.79 -12.10
N PHE A 88 -4.19 -19.22 -11.15
CA PHE A 88 -3.35 -20.00 -10.22
C PHE A 88 -4.20 -20.52 -9.06
N VAL A 89 -5.08 -21.50 -9.34
CA VAL A 89 -6.10 -21.99 -8.39
C VAL A 89 -5.47 -22.47 -7.08
N GLU A 90 -4.34 -23.15 -7.15
CA GLU A 90 -3.56 -23.60 -6.00
C GLU A 90 -3.11 -22.45 -5.08
N GLN A 91 -2.86 -21.26 -5.63
CA GLN A 91 -2.38 -20.08 -4.90
C GLN A 91 -3.50 -19.15 -4.40
N LEU A 92 -4.77 -19.45 -4.68
CA LEU A 92 -5.92 -18.72 -4.13
C LEU A 92 -5.95 -18.74 -2.59
N GLY A 93 -5.35 -19.74 -1.96
CA GLY A 93 -5.22 -19.83 -0.50
C GLY A 93 -4.31 -18.76 0.11
N HIS A 94 -3.43 -18.17 -0.70
CA HIS A 94 -2.50 -17.11 -0.32
C HIS A 94 -2.90 -15.76 -0.94
N GLY A 95 -4.15 -15.64 -1.41
CA GLY A 95 -4.64 -14.43 -2.05
C GLY A 95 -4.05 -14.12 -3.43
N ASN A 96 -3.33 -15.04 -4.08
CA ASN A 96 -2.90 -14.82 -5.46
C ASN A 96 -4.04 -15.13 -6.44
N ILE A 97 -4.54 -14.09 -7.10
CA ILE A 97 -5.62 -14.16 -8.10
C ILE A 97 -5.13 -13.79 -9.51
N SER A 98 -3.84 -13.96 -9.77
CA SER A 98 -3.22 -13.64 -11.05
C SER A 98 -3.81 -14.49 -12.18
N LEU A 99 -3.87 -13.91 -13.38
CA LEU A 99 -4.39 -14.58 -14.57
C LEU A 99 -3.27 -14.85 -15.57
N LYS A 100 -3.09 -16.11 -15.95
CA LYS A 100 -2.23 -16.47 -17.08
C LYS A 100 -3.05 -16.45 -18.38
N VAL A 101 -2.55 -15.76 -19.39
CA VAL A 101 -3.10 -15.75 -20.76
C VAL A 101 -2.09 -16.42 -21.68
N LEU A 102 -2.53 -17.44 -22.43
CA LEU A 102 -1.70 -18.27 -23.28
C LEU A 102 -1.72 -17.80 -24.73
N ASN A 103 -0.60 -17.93 -25.43
CA ASN A 103 -0.49 -17.64 -26.87
C ASN A 103 -1.13 -16.29 -27.24
N VAL A 104 -0.65 -15.21 -26.63
CA VAL A 104 -1.21 -13.85 -26.73
C VAL A 104 -1.27 -13.38 -28.19
N SER A 105 -2.38 -12.76 -28.60
CA SER A 105 -2.52 -12.13 -29.91
C SER A 105 -2.63 -10.61 -29.81
N ALA A 106 -2.58 -9.92 -30.95
CA ALA A 106 -2.81 -8.47 -30.99
C ALA A 106 -4.16 -8.06 -30.38
N GLU A 107 -5.16 -8.93 -30.44
CA GLU A 107 -6.50 -8.68 -29.89
C GLU A 107 -6.55 -8.77 -28.36
N ASP A 108 -5.58 -9.45 -27.74
CA ASP A 108 -5.51 -9.56 -26.28
C ASP A 108 -4.97 -8.29 -25.63
N GLY A 109 -4.35 -7.39 -26.41
CA GLY A 109 -3.96 -6.06 -25.93
C GLY A 109 -5.17 -5.27 -25.43
N GLY A 110 -5.00 -4.55 -24.31
CA GLY A 110 -6.08 -3.78 -23.69
C GLY A 110 -5.98 -3.68 -22.17
N ALA A 111 -7.01 -3.09 -21.57
CA ALA A 111 -7.15 -2.92 -20.12
C ALA A 111 -8.00 -4.05 -19.51
N TYR A 112 -7.44 -4.69 -18.50
CA TYR A 112 -8.03 -5.78 -17.73
C TYR A 112 -8.27 -5.32 -16.30
N ARG A 113 -9.30 -5.86 -15.67
CA ARG A 113 -9.64 -5.65 -14.26
C ARG A 113 -9.76 -6.99 -13.55
N CYS A 114 -9.02 -7.15 -12.46
CA CYS A 114 -9.25 -8.19 -11.47
C CYS A 114 -10.15 -7.68 -10.35
N PHE A 115 -11.11 -8.50 -9.93
CA PHE A 115 -12.15 -8.06 -9.00
C PHE A 115 -12.67 -9.21 -8.14
N ILE A 116 -12.94 -8.90 -6.86
CA ILE A 116 -13.61 -9.80 -5.92
C ILE A 116 -14.87 -9.08 -5.40
N PRO A 117 -16.08 -9.45 -5.86
CA PRO A 117 -17.31 -8.75 -5.50
C PRO A 117 -17.55 -8.62 -4.00
N LYS A 118 -17.17 -9.64 -3.22
CA LYS A 118 -17.33 -9.66 -1.76
C LYS A 118 -16.46 -8.63 -1.03
N LEU A 119 -15.39 -8.14 -1.66
CA LEU A 119 -14.47 -7.15 -1.04
C LEU A 119 -14.79 -5.71 -1.45
N ARG A 120 -15.88 -5.48 -2.20
CA ARG A 120 -16.32 -4.13 -2.56
C ARG A 120 -16.99 -3.44 -1.36
N SER A 121 -16.26 -2.61 -0.62
CA SER A 121 -16.83 -1.72 0.41
C SER A 121 -17.50 -0.47 -0.20
N ARG A 122 -18.53 0.06 0.46
CA ARG A 122 -19.50 1.09 -0.05
C ARG A 122 -18.97 2.53 -0.08
N THR A 123 -17.68 2.77 0.10
CA THR A 123 -17.15 4.13 0.27
C THR A 123 -16.24 4.47 -0.92
N LEU A 124 -16.73 5.38 -1.78
CA LEU A 124 -16.00 6.04 -2.88
C LEU A 124 -15.61 5.19 -4.11
N SER A 125 -16.58 4.45 -4.66
CA SER A 125 -16.47 3.86 -6.02
C SER A 125 -16.24 4.85 -7.18
N HIS A 126 -16.25 6.16 -6.93
CA HIS A 126 -16.04 7.22 -7.93
C HIS A 126 -14.66 7.90 -7.88
N LEU A 127 -13.86 7.70 -6.81
CA LEU A 127 -12.55 8.39 -6.64
C LEU A 127 -11.33 7.45 -6.77
N LEU A 128 -11.53 6.12 -6.89
CA LEU A 128 -10.45 5.12 -6.94
C LEU A 128 -10.60 4.12 -8.11
N THR A 129 -11.01 4.58 -9.28
CA THR A 129 -11.37 3.69 -10.41
C THR A 129 -10.18 3.02 -11.14
N ASN A 130 -8.93 3.28 -10.72
CA ASN A 130 -7.73 2.85 -11.45
C ASN A 130 -6.84 1.81 -10.75
N GLN A 131 -7.06 1.50 -9.46
CA GLN A 131 -6.10 0.67 -8.70
C GLN A 131 -6.07 -0.82 -9.10
N HIS A 132 -7.02 -1.27 -9.93
CA HIS A 132 -7.15 -2.66 -10.37
C HIS A 132 -7.03 -2.82 -11.89
N LEU A 133 -6.58 -1.79 -12.61
CA LEU A 133 -6.46 -1.82 -14.07
C LEU A 133 -5.07 -2.28 -14.48
N LEU A 134 -4.99 -3.44 -15.12
CA LEU A 134 -3.76 -3.94 -15.74
C LEU A 134 -3.82 -3.69 -17.24
N ILE A 135 -2.74 -3.16 -17.80
CA ILE A 135 -2.69 -2.82 -19.22
C ILE A 135 -1.72 -3.75 -19.93
N ILE A 136 -2.22 -4.49 -20.93
CA ILE A 136 -1.40 -5.28 -21.84
C ILE A 136 -1.14 -4.44 -23.10
N LYS A 137 0.13 -4.23 -23.42
CA LYS A 137 0.59 -3.65 -24.69
C LYS A 137 1.27 -4.73 -25.52
N ILE A 138 0.89 -4.83 -26.79
CA ILE A 138 1.49 -5.80 -27.72
C ILE A 138 2.63 -5.13 -28.47
N HIS A 139 3.83 -5.69 -28.36
CA HIS A 139 5.06 -5.18 -28.96
C HIS A 139 6.00 -6.37 -29.25
N PRO A 140 6.86 -6.34 -30.29
CA PRO A 140 7.79 -7.45 -30.63
C PRO A 140 8.90 -7.74 -29.59
N SER A 141 8.70 -7.41 -28.32
CA SER A 141 9.61 -7.69 -27.20
C SER A 141 9.09 -8.84 -26.32
N ASN A 142 9.98 -9.53 -25.60
CA ASN A 142 9.58 -10.57 -24.66
C ASN A 142 8.63 -10.03 -23.57
N CYS A 143 7.81 -10.89 -22.95
CA CYS A 143 6.85 -10.47 -21.93
C CYS A 143 7.57 -9.85 -20.72
N GLN A 144 7.51 -8.52 -20.57
CA GLN A 144 8.17 -7.77 -19.50
C GLN A 144 7.22 -6.72 -18.92
N ILE A 145 7.30 -6.55 -17.59
CA ILE A 145 6.66 -5.44 -16.90
C ILE A 145 7.58 -4.24 -17.08
N GLN A 146 7.16 -3.25 -17.86
CA GLN A 146 7.93 -2.01 -18.00
C GLN A 146 7.67 -1.17 -16.75
N LYS A 147 8.58 -1.27 -15.78
CA LYS A 147 8.56 -0.38 -14.62
C LYS A 147 8.80 1.04 -15.10
N ASN A 148 7.74 1.84 -15.20
CA ASN A 148 7.93 3.27 -15.28
C ASN A 148 8.27 3.69 -13.85
N CYS A 149 9.50 4.14 -13.60
CA CYS A 149 9.87 4.71 -12.32
C CYS A 149 9.04 5.98 -12.07
N PHE A 150 7.86 5.79 -11.49
CA PHE A 150 6.99 6.84 -10.98
C PHE A 150 6.40 6.36 -9.65
N GLU A 151 6.93 6.97 -8.58
CA GLU A 151 6.52 6.98 -7.17
C GLU A 151 5.49 5.93 -6.68
N PRO A 152 5.83 5.09 -5.68
CA PRO A 152 4.84 4.28 -4.98
C PRO A 152 3.92 5.22 -4.19
N GLY A 153 2.70 5.44 -4.65
CA GLY A 153 1.94 6.51 -4.02
C GLY A 153 0.46 6.58 -4.30
N VAL A 154 -0.32 5.57 -3.89
CA VAL A 154 -1.67 5.84 -3.35
C VAL A 154 -2.04 4.87 -2.21
N THR A 155 -1.79 3.56 -2.35
CA THR A 155 -2.27 2.57 -1.37
C THR A 155 -1.49 2.59 -0.05
N ALA A 156 -0.15 2.56 -0.12
CA ALA A 156 0.71 2.72 1.06
C ALA A 156 0.53 4.10 1.70
N ARG A 157 0.38 5.15 0.89
CA ARG A 157 0.15 6.52 1.38
C ARG A 157 -1.18 6.65 2.13
N SER A 158 -2.24 5.98 1.68
CA SER A 158 -3.54 5.96 2.37
C SER A 158 -3.44 5.28 3.73
N ARG A 159 -2.87 4.06 3.78
CA ARG A 159 -2.71 3.32 5.05
C ARG A 159 -1.80 4.06 6.03
N VAL A 160 -0.68 4.60 5.57
CA VAL A 160 0.21 5.43 6.39
C VAL A 160 -0.51 6.67 6.92
N THR A 161 -1.32 7.34 6.08
CA THR A 161 -2.07 8.53 6.51
C THR A 161 -3.11 8.17 7.57
N VAL A 162 -3.86 7.08 7.40
CA VAL A 162 -4.85 6.62 8.40
C VAL A 162 -4.17 6.30 9.74
N VAL A 163 -2.99 5.67 9.71
CA VAL A 163 -2.22 5.32 10.90
C VAL A 163 -1.68 6.56 11.60
N VAL A 164 -1.08 7.49 10.85
CA VAL A 164 -0.57 8.75 11.39
C VAL A 164 -1.70 9.56 12.00
N VAL A 165 -2.83 9.71 11.31
CA VAL A 165 -4.01 10.43 11.84
C VAL A 165 -4.53 9.75 13.10
N SER A 166 -4.62 8.41 13.10
CA SER A 166 -5.06 7.65 14.27
C SER A 166 -4.12 7.86 15.46
N LEU A 167 -2.80 7.80 15.25
CA LEU A 167 -1.81 8.06 16.31
C LEU A 167 -1.90 9.49 16.86
N LEU A 168 -2.10 10.50 16.00
CA LEU A 168 -2.26 11.90 16.42
C LEU A 168 -3.49 12.09 17.32
N VAL A 169 -4.62 11.49 16.95
CA VAL A 169 -5.85 11.52 17.77
C VAL A 169 -5.61 10.89 19.14
N VAL A 170 -4.84 9.80 19.21
CA VAL A 170 -4.50 9.12 20.47
C VAL A 170 -3.66 10.01 21.38
N PHE A 171 -2.59 10.60 20.85
CA PHE A 171 -1.76 11.52 21.62
C PHE A 171 -2.57 12.70 22.17
N ALA A 172 -3.51 13.23 21.38
CA ALA A 172 -4.40 14.30 21.82
C ALA A 172 -5.33 13.85 22.97
N VAL A 173 -5.96 12.68 22.86
CA VAL A 173 -6.87 12.15 23.91
C VAL A 173 -6.10 11.84 25.20
N VAL A 174 -4.93 11.21 25.11
CA VAL A 174 -4.09 10.92 26.29
C VAL A 174 -3.59 12.22 26.92
N GLY A 175 -3.15 13.18 26.11
CA GLY A 175 -2.72 14.49 26.59
C GLY A 175 -3.83 15.24 27.32
N LEU A 176 -5.05 15.26 26.78
CA LEU A 176 -6.22 15.85 27.43
C LEU A 176 -6.57 15.15 28.75
N PHE A 177 -6.50 13.83 28.80
CA PHE A 177 -6.75 13.06 30.02
C PHE A 177 -5.71 13.38 31.11
N VAL A 178 -4.42 13.40 30.77
CA VAL A 178 -3.34 13.76 31.69
C VAL A 178 -3.50 15.20 32.17
N ALA A 179 -3.80 16.14 31.28
CA ALA A 179 -4.05 17.53 31.63
C ALA A 179 -5.24 17.69 32.59
N PHE A 180 -6.34 16.96 32.34
CA PHE A 180 -7.50 16.93 33.22
C PHE A 180 -7.15 16.35 34.60
N CYS A 181 -6.39 15.25 34.64
CA CYS A 181 -5.89 14.67 35.89
C CYS A 181 -5.01 15.66 36.67
N VAL A 182 -4.04 16.31 36.02
CA VAL A 182 -3.15 17.29 36.66
C VAL A 182 -3.91 18.52 37.13
N PHE A 183 -4.86 19.02 36.34
CA PHE A 183 -5.69 20.16 36.71
C PHE A 183 -6.56 19.84 37.94
N LYS A 184 -7.16 18.65 37.97
CA LYS A 184 -7.91 18.16 39.13
C LYS A 184 -7.01 17.92 40.35
N SER A 185 -5.73 17.61 40.15
CA SER A 185 -4.72 17.45 41.21
C SER A 185 -4.12 18.75 41.72
N ARG A 186 -4.52 19.94 41.21
CA ARG A 186 -4.15 21.22 41.84
C ARG A 186 -5.17 21.57 42.93
N PRO A 187 -4.85 21.40 44.24
CA PRO A 187 -5.69 21.94 45.30
C PRO A 187 -5.61 23.47 45.29
N GLU A 188 -6.76 24.12 45.49
CA GLU A 188 -6.87 25.56 45.75
C GLU A 188 -6.19 25.90 47.07
N ASN A 189 -4.96 26.43 47.01
CA ASN A 189 -4.21 26.85 48.20
C ASN A 189 -4.46 28.33 48.49
N LYS A 190 -5.04 28.58 49.66
CA LYS A 190 -5.32 29.90 50.24
C LYS A 190 -4.11 30.39 51.05
N GLY A 191 -3.58 31.55 50.67
CA GLY A 191 -3.00 32.54 51.59
C GLY A 191 -1.51 32.46 51.97
N ASP A 192 -0.80 33.50 51.52
CA ASP A 192 0.19 34.35 52.24
C ASP A 192 1.67 33.98 52.41
N GLY A 193 2.52 35.02 52.28
CA GLY A 193 3.85 35.07 52.89
C GLY A 193 5.05 35.34 51.96
N HIS A 194 5.47 36.60 51.93
CA HIS A 194 6.72 37.14 51.37
C HIS A 194 8.00 36.46 51.92
N ALA A 195 9.01 36.22 51.07
CA ALA A 195 10.41 36.69 51.27
C ALA A 195 11.41 36.06 50.27
N HIS A 196 12.49 36.81 50.12
CA HIS A 196 13.55 36.82 49.13
C HIS A 196 14.52 35.62 49.19
N ASN A 197 14.92 35.09 48.02
CA ASN A 197 16.33 34.79 47.68
C ASN A 197 16.44 34.34 46.21
N ARG A 198 17.34 34.98 45.46
CA ARG A 198 17.72 34.60 44.10
C ARG A 198 18.92 33.66 44.16
N PRO A 199 18.88 32.52 43.46
CA PRO A 199 20.07 31.99 42.82
C PRO A 199 19.94 32.08 41.29
N LEU A 200 21.11 32.14 40.65
CA LEU A 200 21.37 32.39 39.24
C LEU A 200 20.49 31.53 38.31
N LYS A 201 19.58 32.17 37.55
CA LYS A 201 18.82 31.49 36.48
C LYS A 201 19.69 31.42 35.23
N LEU A 202 20.22 30.24 34.92
CA LEU A 202 20.57 29.92 33.54
C LEU A 202 19.28 29.84 32.73
N THR A 203 19.17 30.64 31.69
CA THR A 203 17.99 30.70 30.83
C THR A 203 17.89 29.42 30.00
N LEU A 204 16.69 28.85 29.90
CA LEU A 204 16.38 27.68 29.07
C LEU A 204 16.75 27.90 27.58
N ARG A 205 16.86 29.17 27.17
CA ARG A 205 17.40 29.63 25.88
C ARG A 205 18.89 29.26 25.69
N ASP A 206 19.69 29.32 26.74
CA ASP A 206 21.13 29.02 26.71
C ASP A 206 21.37 27.50 26.70
N THR A 207 20.55 26.75 27.44
CA THR A 207 20.54 25.28 27.39
C THR A 207 20.05 24.77 26.03
N LEU A 208 19.02 25.40 25.45
CA LEU A 208 18.54 25.06 24.11
C LEU A 208 19.57 25.37 23.02
N GLN A 209 20.29 26.50 23.08
CA GLN A 209 21.31 26.86 22.09
C GLN A 209 22.53 25.92 22.11
N LEU A 210 22.96 25.48 23.31
CA LEU A 210 24.05 24.52 23.46
C LEU A 210 23.66 23.12 22.93
N THR A 211 22.45 22.65 23.27
CA THR A 211 21.98 21.32 22.83
C THR A 211 21.68 21.26 21.32
N LEU A 212 21.20 22.36 20.71
CA LEU A 212 20.91 22.40 19.27
C LEU A 212 22.18 22.35 18.41
N ARG A 213 23.29 22.94 18.89
CA ARG A 213 24.58 22.93 18.18
C ARG A 213 25.22 21.55 18.17
N ASP A 214 25.11 20.82 19.28
CA ASP A 214 25.66 19.46 19.41
C ASP A 214 24.82 18.42 18.66
N THR A 215 23.50 18.60 18.58
CA THR A 215 22.61 17.67 17.86
C THR A 215 22.70 17.83 16.33
N LEU A 216 22.97 19.05 15.83
CA LEU A 216 23.10 19.32 14.39
C LEU A 216 24.44 18.88 13.77
N GLN A 217 25.50 18.63 14.57
CA GLN A 217 26.74 18.05 14.05
C GLN A 217 26.71 16.51 13.97
N LEU A 218 25.80 15.85 14.69
CA LEU A 218 25.73 14.38 14.77
C LEU A 218 24.79 13.72 13.75
N THR A 219 24.06 14.47 12.93
CA THR A 219 23.01 13.92 12.04
C THR A 219 23.22 14.10 10.54
N LEU A 220 24.36 14.64 10.10
CA LEU A 220 24.70 14.71 8.66
C LEU A 220 25.88 13.79 8.33
N GLN A 221 25.64 12.48 8.34
CA GLN A 221 26.37 11.55 7.49
C GLN A 221 25.49 11.25 6.27
N PRO A 222 25.97 11.52 5.04
CA PRO A 222 25.24 11.11 3.84
C PRO A 222 25.28 9.58 3.74
N ILE A 223 24.11 8.95 3.81
CA ILE A 223 23.95 7.54 3.42
C ILE A 223 23.90 7.54 1.89
N ASP A 224 25.00 7.13 1.28
CA ASP A 224 25.12 6.86 -0.15
C ASP A 224 24.47 5.50 -0.44
N GLU A 225 23.19 5.47 -0.79
CA GLU A 225 22.55 4.31 -1.40
C GLU A 225 22.78 4.35 -2.93
N GLN A 226 23.97 3.93 -3.34
CA GLN A 226 24.24 3.45 -4.69
C GLN A 226 23.52 2.10 -4.90
N HIS A 227 22.22 2.12 -5.18
CA HIS A 227 21.58 1.01 -5.89
C HIS A 227 21.77 1.23 -7.39
N GLN A 228 22.92 0.75 -7.85
CA GLN A 228 23.36 0.76 -9.23
C GLN A 228 22.41 -0.10 -10.08
N CYS A 229 21.57 0.54 -10.90
CA CYS A 229 20.86 -0.13 -11.98
C CYS A 229 21.92 -0.64 -12.96
N GLY A 230 22.11 -1.96 -13.00
CA GLY A 230 23.07 -2.63 -13.86
C GLY A 230 22.84 -2.26 -15.33
N GLN A 231 23.80 -1.52 -15.85
CA GLN A 231 23.99 -1.17 -17.25
C GLN A 231 24.28 -2.44 -18.05
N PHE A 232 23.24 -3.13 -18.54
CA PHE A 232 23.43 -4.18 -19.54
C PHE A 232 23.76 -3.49 -20.86
N ARG A 233 25.06 -3.43 -21.16
CA ARG A 233 25.59 -2.98 -22.44
C ARG A 233 24.87 -3.70 -23.59
N ASP A 234 24.41 -2.90 -24.55
CA ASP A 234 24.33 -3.32 -25.93
C ASP A 234 25.70 -3.87 -26.35
N GLN A 235 25.75 -5.14 -26.72
CA GLN A 235 26.88 -5.71 -27.46
C GLN A 235 26.47 -5.77 -28.93
N PRO A 236 27.24 -5.17 -29.86
CA PRO A 236 26.84 -5.02 -31.25
C PRO A 236 27.02 -6.31 -32.05
N ALA A 237 26.30 -6.35 -33.17
CA ALA A 237 26.55 -7.24 -34.28
C ALA A 237 28.02 -7.21 -34.73
N GLY A 238 28.59 -8.39 -34.93
CA GLY A 238 29.88 -8.60 -35.60
C GLY A 238 29.90 -10.03 -36.13
N GLY A 239 29.87 -10.17 -37.45
CA GLY A 239 29.83 -11.45 -38.14
C GLY A 239 31.21 -12.02 -38.51
N ALA A 240 31.07 -13.20 -39.11
CA ALA A 240 31.91 -13.84 -40.12
C ALA A 240 33.11 -14.72 -39.71
N VAL A 241 33.20 -15.83 -40.50
CA VAL A 241 34.34 -16.71 -40.83
C VAL A 241 34.73 -17.70 -39.72
N LEU A 242 34.79 -19.03 -39.89
CA LEU A 242 34.94 -19.98 -41.01
C LEU A 242 33.92 -21.12 -40.89
#